data_AF-A0A327UDT0-F1
#
_entry.id   AF-A0A327UDT0-F1
#
_cell.length_a   1.000
_cell.length_b   1.000
_cell.length_c   1.000
_cell.angle_alpha   90.00
_cell.angle_beta   90.00
_cell.angle_gamma   90.00
#
_symmetry.space_group_name_H-M   'P 1'
#
loop_
_entity.id
_entity.type
_entity.pdbx_description
1 polymer ?
#
loop_
_entity_poly.entity_id
_entity_poly.type
_entity_poly.pdbx_seq_one_letter_code
_entity_poly.pdbx_strand_id
1 'polypeptide(L)' 'MPSVGWTLEQRAAVKRYMRFSAVLSAVGVVLSIVLILIGNARGWLLLGLIVCMYGATYIFIRYKAKSQP' A
#
# COMPACT_ATOMS: atom_id res chain seq x y z
N MET A 1 -8.89 -15.06 -21.69
CA MET A 1 -8.42 -13.68 -21.92
C MET A 1 -6.90 -13.73 -21.96
N PRO A 2 -6.23 -13.25 -23.02
CA PRO A 2 -4.77 -13.23 -23.03
C PRO A 2 -4.29 -12.38 -21.85
N SER A 3 -3.41 -12.93 -21.02
CA SER A 3 -2.81 -12.23 -19.90
C SER A 3 -1.85 -11.17 -20.44
N VAL A 4 -2.37 -9.98 -20.72
CA VAL A 4 -1.55 -8.81 -21.02
C VAL A 4 -0.78 -8.45 -19.74
N GLY A 5 0.44 -8.96 -19.65
CA GLY A 5 1.42 -8.54 -18.65
C GLY A 5 1.70 -7.04 -18.76
N TRP A 6 2.11 -6.41 -17.67
CA TRP A 6 2.46 -4.98 -17.70
C TRP A 6 3.65 -4.73 -18.62
N THR A 7 3.57 -3.65 -19.40
CA THR A 7 4.72 -3.13 -20.13
C THR A 7 5.80 -2.65 -19.16
N LEU A 8 7.06 -2.58 -19.62
CA LEU A 8 8.19 -2.12 -18.80
C LEU A 8 7.94 -0.73 -18.18
N GLU A 9 7.31 0.17 -18.95
CA GLU A 9 6.97 1.52 -18.50
C GLU A 9 5.89 1.50 -17.40
N GLN A 10 4.83 0.70 -17.56
CA GLN A 10 3.80 0.53 -16.53
C GLN A 10 4.39 -0.04 -15.24
N ARG A 11 5.30 -1.01 -15.36
CA ARG A 11 5.97 -1.61 -14.20
C ARG A 11 6.84 -0.60 -13.46
N ALA A 12 7.56 0.26 -14.18
CA ALA A 12 8.37 1.32 -13.57
C ALA A 12 7.51 2.38 -12.87
N ALA A 13 6.40 2.80 -13.49
CA ALA A 13 5.44 3.73 -12.90
C ALA A 13 4.83 3.15 -11.62
N VAL A 14 4.32 1.91 -11.65
CA VAL A 14 3.76 1.25 -10.47
C VAL A 14 4.81 1.10 -9.37
N LYS A 15 6.06 0.78 -9.71
CA LYS A 15 7.15 0.69 -8.73
C LYS A 15 7.41 2.03 -8.04
N ARG A 16 7.33 3.15 -8.76
CA ARG A 16 7.42 4.50 -8.18
C ARG A 16 6.25 4.80 -7.25
N TYR A 17 5.01 4.56 -7.70
CA TYR A 17 3.83 4.79 -6.87
C TYR A 17 3.79 3.90 -5.62
N MET A 18 4.26 2.66 -5.72
CA MET A 18 4.43 1.75 -4.60
C MET A 18 5.41 2.29 -3.55
N ARG A 19 6.56 2.80 -3.98
CA ARG A 19 7.52 3.42 -3.06
C ARG A 19 6.94 4.65 -2.39
N PHE A 20 6.25 5.50 -3.15
CA PHE A 20 5.57 6.68 -2.60
C PHE A 20 4.48 6.28 -1.59
N SER A 21 3.63 5.33 -1.95
CA SER A 21 2.59 4.78 -1.06
C SER A 21 3.19 4.15 0.19
N ALA A 22 4.31 3.42 0.08
CA ALA A 22 4.98 2.83 1.24
C ALA A 22 5.51 3.91 2.21
N VAL A 23 6.12 4.98 1.69
CA VAL A 23 6.57 6.11 2.51
C VAL A 23 5.38 6.80 3.18
N LEU A 24 4.30 7.05 2.43
CA LEU A 24 3.09 7.67 2.96
C LEU A 24 2.42 6.81 4.04
N SER A 25 2.32 5.49 3.81
CA SER A 25 1.81 4.53 4.78
C SER A 25 2.68 4.49 6.03
N ALA A 26 4.01 4.53 5.90
CA ALA A 26 4.92 4.59 7.05
C ALA A 26 4.69 5.84 7.91
N VAL A 27 4.58 7.02 7.28
CA VAL A 27 4.25 8.27 7.97
C VAL A 27 2.89 8.19 8.65
N GLY A 28 1.88 7.65 7.97
CA GLY A 28 0.55 7.47 8.55
C GLY A 28 0.51 6.51 9.74
N VAL A 29 1.32 5.44 9.72
CA VAL A 29 1.46 4.51 10.85
C VAL A 29 2.09 5.23 12.04
N VAL A 30 3.18 6.00 11.83
CA VAL A 30 3.81 6.79 12.89
C VAL A 30 2.79 7.77 13.50
N LEU A 31 2.04 8.49 12.67
CA LEU A 31 0.99 9.40 13.13
C LEU A 31 -0.10 8.67 13.93
N SER A 32 -0.52 7.50 13.47
CA SER A 32 -1.52 6.68 14.17
C SER A 32 -1.02 6.23 15.55
N ILE A 33 0.25 5.81 15.65
CA ILE A 33 0.87 5.43 16.93
C ILE A 33 0.89 6.63 17.88
N VAL A 34 1.31 7.81 17.41
CA VAL A 34 1.30 9.04 18.22
C VAL A 34 -0.11 9.37 18.72
N LEU A 35 -1.13 9.26 17.87
CA LEU A 35 -2.53 9.46 18.26
C LEU A 35 -2.99 8.47 19.33
N ILE A 36 -2.62 7.19 19.20
CA ILE A 36 -2.94 6.15 20.19
C ILE A 36 -2.26 6.45 21.53
N LEU A 37 -1.00 6.87 21.52
CA LEU A 37 -0.23 7.21 22.73
C LEU A 37 -0.82 8.41 23.48
N ILE A 38 -1.43 9.37 22.77
CA ILE A 38 -2.11 10.53 23.36
C ILE A 38 -3.54 10.16 23.84
N GLY A 39 -3.94 8.88 23.75
CA GLY A 39 -5.24 8.38 24.21
C GLY A 39 -6.38 8.59 23.20
N ASN A 40 -6.07 8.95 21.95
CA ASN A 40 -7.08 9.15 20.93
C ASN A 40 -7.45 7.81 20.28
N ALA A 41 -8.63 7.28 20.64
CA ALA A 41 -9.16 6.04 20.09
C ALA A 41 -9.29 6.04 18.55
N ARG A 42 -9.37 7.21 17.90
CA ARG A 42 -9.41 7.33 16.43
C ARG A 42 -8.09 6.95 15.76
N GLY A 43 -6.97 6.91 16.50
CA GLY A 43 -5.70 6.42 15.98
C GLY A 43 -5.78 4.96 15.53
N TRP A 44 -6.61 4.13 16.18
CA TRP A 44 -6.86 2.75 15.76
C TRP A 44 -7.60 2.65 14.42
N LEU A 45 -8.58 3.54 14.17
CA LEU A 45 -9.28 3.62 12.89
C LEU A 45 -8.32 4.02 11.77
N LEU A 46 -7.47 5.03 12.01
CA LEU A 46 -6.47 5.47 11.05
C LEU A 46 -5.47 4.35 10.73
N LEU A 47 -4.97 3.66 11.77
CA LEU A 47 -4.06 2.53 11.62
C LEU A 47 -4.71 1.41 10.79
N GLY A 48 -5.95 1.03 11.13
CA GLY A 48 -6.68 -0.02 10.41
C GLY A 48 -6.89 0.31 8.93
N LEU A 49 -7.24 1.56 8.62
CA LEU A 49 -7.41 2.02 7.24
C LEU A 49 -6.10 1.97 6.44
N ILE A 50 -4.99 2.40 7.04
CA ILE A 50 -3.67 2.36 6.40
C ILE A 50 -3.23 0.93 6.12
N VAL A 51 -3.37 0.03 7.10
CA VAL A 51 -3.02 -1.38 6.94
C VAL A 51 -3.89 -2.02 5.86
N CYS A 52 -5.18 -1.70 5.81
CA CYS A 52 -6.11 -2.26 4.82
C CYS A 52 -5.75 -1.80 3.39
N MET A 53 -5.53 -0.50 3.18
CA MET A 53 -5.12 0.02 1.87
C MET A 53 -3.76 -0.52 1.42
N TYR A 54 -2.78 -0.56 2.32
CA TYR A 54 -1.45 -1.06 2.01
C TYR A 54 -1.50 -2.56 1.68
N GLY A 55 -2.22 -3.35 2.48
CA GLY A 55 -2.42 -4.78 2.26
C GLY A 55 -3.13 -5.08 0.94
N ALA A 56 -4.20 -4.36 0.61
CA ALA A 56 -4.90 -4.51 -0.66
C ALA A 56 -3.98 -4.24 -1.87
N THR A 57 -3.19 -3.16 -1.79
CA THR A 57 -2.23 -2.78 -2.84
C THR A 57 -1.14 -3.85 -2.99
N TYR A 58 -0.61 -4.36 -1.88
CA TYR A 58 0.39 -5.42 -1.85
C TYR A 58 -0.13 -6.71 -2.50
N ILE A 59 -1.34 -7.16 -2.12
CA ILE A 59 -1.97 -8.37 -2.68
C ILE A 59 -2.21 -8.20 -4.17
N PHE A 60 -2.75 -7.05 -4.60
CA PHE A 60 -3.02 -6.77 -6.01
C PHE A 60 -1.74 -6.89 -6.85
N ILE A 61 -0.64 -6.32 -6.39
CA ILE A 61 0.63 -6.32 -7.14
C ILE A 61 1.26 -7.71 -7.12
N ARG A 62 1.20 -8.42 -6.00
CA ARG A 62 1.67 -9.81 -5.93
C ARG A 62 0.88 -10.70 -6.89
N TYR A 63 -0.44 -10.54 -6.95
CA TYR A 63 -1.31 -11.28 -7.86
C TYR A 63 -0.98 -10.98 -9.33
N LYS A 64 -0.80 -9.69 -9.66
CA LYS A 64 -0.36 -9.25 -10.98
C LYS A 64 1.02 -9.81 -11.36
N ALA A 65 2.00 -9.76 -10.45
CA ALA A 65 3.33 -10.30 -10.67
C ALA A 65 3.33 -11.81 -10.89
N LYS A 66 2.44 -12.55 -10.20
CA LYS A 66 2.28 -14.01 -10.37
C LYS A 66 1.58 -14.39 -11.68
N SER A 67 0.84 -13.45 -12.27
CA SER A 67 0.10 -13.63 -13.52
C SER A 67 0.84 -13.10 -14.75
N GLN A 68 2.08 -12.62 -14.59
CA GLN A 68 2.97 -12.32 -15.71
C GLN A 68 3.61 -13.63 -16.18
N PRO A 69 3.54 -13.96 -17.49
CA PRO A 69 4.26 -15.11 -18.06
C PRO A 69 5.78 -14.91 -18.03
#